data_AF-A0A9P1NIV1-F1
#
_entry.id   AF-A0A9P1NIV1-F1
#
_cell.length_a   1.000
_cell.length_b   1.000
_cell.length_c   1.000
_cell.angle_alpha   90.00
_cell.angle_beta   90.00
_cell.angle_gamma   90.00
#
_symmetry.space_group_name_H-M   'P 1'
#
loop_
_entity.id
_entity.type
_entity.pdbx_description
1 polymer ?
#
loop_
_entity_poly.entity_id
_entity_poly.type
_entity_poly.pdbx_seq_one_letter_code
_entity_poly.pdbx_strand_id
1 'polypeptide(L)'
;MVDKVNGIAEYVLDEDEIKMYGLFQCELVLVYSNKQAMSAHKFGFEVTQSLMDQDIAPVGEYYIDDFETLKAKVIEIYDSTIQTLDDLKKKFEDLENIETKQGAQEKADAVQSNLDNHLNDKKNPHGVTKAQIGLSAVTNDVQAKKADFDKHTSDTSNPHNVTAAQLGLDKVDNVQQAPKSDFDTHVNDEDIHVNKSFKDKVGELLQQFTSDFKAKMEELLQQFTAHSYNQIRHISDAERKKWNGSVTYANIMLKNGATAGTRTPMYAKWGAFLILRGHVRTEPEVMFGSIPVEYVPFGGGVYTVPLSGTGGTANLIIYDTGDLKIKYQDPADSSKAGGGYYLDVVVGLQDGGTA
;
A
#
# COMPACT_ATOMS: atom_id res chain seq x y z
N MET A 1 -4.33 25.48 -22.46
CA MET A 1 -4.48 26.60 -23.40
C MET A 1 -3.13 27.25 -23.59
N VAL A 2 -2.68 27.30 -24.84
CA VAL A 2 -1.37 27.88 -25.22
C VAL A 2 -1.53 29.36 -25.55
N ASP A 3 -2.67 29.76 -26.13
CA ASP A 3 -3.04 31.15 -26.34
C ASP A 3 -4.50 31.40 -25.94
N LYS A 4 -4.70 32.05 -24.79
CA LYS A 4 -6.04 32.35 -24.25
C LYS A 4 -6.72 33.52 -24.96
N VAL A 5 -5.96 34.38 -25.64
CA VAL A 5 -6.48 35.59 -26.30
C VAL A 5 -7.03 35.21 -27.68
N ASN A 6 -6.36 34.30 -28.38
CA ASN A 6 -6.79 33.80 -29.69
C ASN A 6 -7.56 32.47 -29.65
N GLY A 7 -7.77 31.90 -28.45
CA GLY A 7 -8.59 30.69 -28.28
C GLY A 7 -7.91 29.39 -28.70
N ILE A 8 -6.58 29.30 -28.61
CA ILE A 8 -5.80 28.12 -29.00
C ILE A 8 -5.50 27.24 -27.78
N ALA A 9 -5.89 25.98 -27.87
CA ALA A 9 -5.55 24.92 -26.92
C ALA A 9 -4.85 23.78 -27.65
N GLU A 10 -3.75 23.31 -27.06
CA GLU A 10 -3.04 22.12 -27.52
C GLU A 10 -3.14 21.05 -26.43
N TYR A 11 -3.32 19.81 -26.87
CA TYR A 11 -3.27 18.61 -26.05
C TYR A 11 -2.37 17.60 -26.76
N VAL A 12 -1.34 17.14 -26.08
CA VAL A 12 -0.40 16.13 -26.60
C VAL A 12 -0.82 14.81 -25.98
N LEU A 13 -1.16 13.84 -26.82
CA LEU A 13 -1.50 12.49 -26.38
C LEU A 13 -0.29 11.86 -25.70
N ASP A 14 -0.51 11.19 -24.58
CA ASP A 14 0.55 10.49 -23.85
C ASP A 14 0.89 9.12 -24.47
N GLU A 15 1.94 8.48 -23.97
CA GLU A 15 2.41 7.18 -24.48
C GLU A 15 1.38 6.06 -24.33
N ASP A 16 0.42 6.18 -23.41
CA ASP A 16 -0.62 5.17 -23.20
C ASP A 16 -1.85 5.43 -24.08
N GLU A 17 -2.18 6.70 -24.32
CA GLU A 17 -3.25 7.13 -25.22
C GLU A 17 -2.95 6.79 -26.69
N ILE A 18 -1.68 6.84 -27.12
CA ILE A 18 -1.29 6.49 -28.50
C ILE A 18 -1.19 4.98 -28.76
N LYS A 19 -1.23 4.13 -27.72
CA LYS A 19 -1.26 2.66 -27.85
C LYS A 19 -2.65 2.12 -28.17
N MET A 20 -3.68 2.95 -28.08
CA MET A 20 -5.05 2.56 -28.40
C MET A 20 -5.33 2.84 -29.88
N TYR A 21 -5.68 1.80 -30.65
CA TYR A 21 -5.98 1.91 -32.08
C TYR A 21 -7.49 1.92 -32.34
N GLY A 22 -7.94 2.76 -33.27
CA GLY A 22 -9.34 2.83 -33.67
C GLY A 22 -9.88 4.25 -33.77
N LEU A 23 -11.22 4.34 -33.84
CA LEU A 23 -11.95 5.59 -33.98
C LEU A 23 -12.28 6.17 -32.59
N PHE A 24 -11.69 7.31 -32.25
CA PHE A 24 -11.95 8.00 -30.99
C PHE A 24 -12.98 9.10 -31.20
N GLN A 25 -13.93 9.18 -30.28
CA GLN A 25 -14.86 10.31 -30.16
C GLN A 25 -14.50 11.09 -28.90
N CYS A 26 -14.10 12.34 -29.09
CA CYS A 26 -13.61 13.23 -28.05
C CYS A 26 -14.50 14.46 -27.92
N GLU A 27 -14.46 15.07 -26.74
CA GLU A 27 -15.23 16.27 -26.42
C GLU A 27 -14.34 17.28 -25.70
N LEU A 28 -14.25 18.50 -26.24
CA LEU A 28 -13.58 19.61 -25.57
C LEU A 28 -14.59 20.35 -24.68
N VAL A 29 -14.36 20.32 -23.37
CA VAL A 29 -15.19 21.02 -22.38
C VAL A 29 -14.41 22.20 -21.79
N LEU A 30 -14.99 23.40 -21.88
CA LEU A 30 -14.45 24.60 -21.25
C LEU A 30 -15.13 24.80 -19.90
N VAL A 31 -14.35 24.79 -18.82
CA VAL A 31 -14.84 25.03 -17.46
C VAL A 31 -14.37 26.40 -16.99
N TYR A 32 -15.32 27.28 -16.65
CA TYR A 32 -15.06 28.60 -16.11
C TYR A 32 -14.75 28.54 -14.60
N SER A 33 -14.05 29.56 -14.08
CA SER A 33 -13.66 29.64 -12.66
C SER A 33 -14.83 29.65 -11.68
N ASN A 34 -16.02 30.01 -12.14
CA ASN A 34 -17.27 29.92 -11.38
C ASN A 34 -17.91 28.52 -11.40
N LYS A 35 -17.17 27.49 -11.86
CA LYS A 35 -17.59 26.09 -12.00
C LYS A 35 -18.71 25.84 -13.03
N GLN A 36 -19.05 26.83 -13.85
CA GLN A 36 -19.92 26.57 -15.00
C GLN A 36 -19.10 25.92 -16.12
N ALA A 37 -19.60 24.83 -16.67
CA ALA A 37 -19.00 24.13 -17.79
C ALA A 37 -19.84 24.34 -19.05
N MET A 38 -19.17 24.62 -20.17
CA MET A 38 -19.77 24.66 -21.49
C MET A 38 -19.00 23.70 -22.39
N SER A 39 -19.72 22.75 -23.01
CA SER A 39 -19.15 21.93 -24.08
C SER A 39 -18.88 22.81 -25.30
N ALA A 40 -17.63 22.85 -25.73
CA ALA A 40 -17.22 23.71 -26.84
C ALA A 40 -17.34 22.98 -28.17
N HIS A 41 -16.97 21.69 -28.23
CA HIS A 41 -17.03 20.92 -29.48
C HIS A 41 -16.83 19.40 -29.26
N LYS A 42 -17.53 18.58 -30.07
CA LYS A 42 -17.25 17.14 -30.20
C LYS A 42 -16.53 16.89 -31.52
N PHE A 43 -15.46 16.12 -31.49
CA PHE A 43 -14.67 15.78 -32.67
C PHE A 43 -14.22 14.33 -32.57
N GLY A 44 -13.82 13.74 -33.69
CA GLY A 44 -13.24 12.41 -33.70
C GLY A 44 -11.99 12.36 -34.55
N PHE A 45 -11.09 11.45 -34.20
CA PHE A 45 -9.89 11.16 -34.96
C PHE A 45 -9.64 9.65 -34.96
N GLU A 46 -8.95 9.17 -35.98
CA GLU A 46 -8.60 7.75 -36.13
C GLU A 46 -7.10 7.57 -35.93
N VAL A 47 -6.73 6.62 -35.06
CA VAL A 47 -5.34 6.20 -34.87
C VAL A 47 -5.15 4.89 -35.63
N THR A 48 -4.35 4.94 -36.70
CA THR A 48 -4.10 3.77 -37.57
C THR A 48 -2.85 3.02 -37.14
N GLN A 49 -2.92 1.69 -37.09
CA GLN A 49 -1.79 0.83 -36.77
C GLN A 49 -0.89 0.65 -38.00
N SER A 50 0.43 0.80 -37.82
CA SER A 50 1.40 0.59 -38.90
C SER A 50 1.73 -0.90 -39.07
N LEU A 51 2.00 -1.35 -40.30
CA LEU A 51 2.26 -2.76 -40.66
C LEU A 51 3.54 -3.37 -40.02
N MET A 52 4.33 -2.56 -39.29
CA MET A 52 5.48 -3.05 -38.53
C MET A 52 5.11 -3.63 -37.15
N ASP A 53 3.86 -3.48 -36.69
CA ASP A 53 3.37 -3.96 -35.39
C ASP A 53 2.56 -5.28 -35.46
N GLN A 54 2.58 -5.98 -36.61
CA GLN A 54 1.68 -7.11 -36.84
C GLN A 54 2.19 -8.48 -36.34
N ASP A 55 3.36 -8.54 -35.73
CA ASP A 55 3.91 -9.77 -35.13
C ASP A 55 4.19 -9.54 -33.63
N ILE A 56 3.15 -9.65 -32.82
CA ILE A 56 3.14 -10.22 -31.47
C ILE A 56 1.65 -10.37 -31.11
N ALA A 57 1.23 -11.59 -30.76
CA ALA A 57 -0.10 -11.82 -30.19
C ALA A 57 -0.36 -10.80 -29.07
N PRO A 58 -1.57 -10.24 -28.93
CA PRO A 58 -1.85 -9.34 -27.82
C PRO A 58 -1.61 -10.12 -26.54
N VAL A 59 -0.47 -9.87 -25.91
CA VAL A 59 -0.27 -10.20 -24.51
C VAL A 59 -1.27 -9.27 -23.85
N GLY A 60 -2.45 -9.79 -23.51
CA GLY A 60 -3.41 -9.06 -22.72
C GLY A 60 -2.73 -8.77 -21.39
N GLU A 61 -2.08 -7.61 -21.28
CA GLU A 61 -1.67 -7.07 -19.99
C GLU A 61 -2.98 -6.67 -19.30
N TYR A 62 -3.51 -7.60 -18.51
CA TYR A 62 -4.63 -7.32 -17.62
C TYR A 62 -4.13 -6.34 -16.55
N TYR A 63 -4.39 -5.05 -16.76
CA TYR A 63 -4.24 -4.03 -15.73
C TYR A 63 -5.33 -4.26 -14.68
N ILE A 64 -4.98 -4.86 -13.54
CA ILE A 64 -5.92 -5.07 -12.44
C ILE A 64 -5.90 -3.81 -11.56
N ASP A 65 -6.75 -2.84 -11.89
CA ASP A 65 -6.92 -1.55 -11.20
C ASP A 65 -7.11 -1.71 -9.67
N ASP A 66 -7.72 -2.81 -9.25
CA ASP A 66 -7.93 -3.16 -7.84
C ASP A 66 -6.60 -3.41 -7.08
N PHE A 67 -5.55 -3.86 -7.78
CA PHE A 67 -4.28 -4.23 -7.15
C PHE A 67 -3.38 -3.02 -6.89
N GLU A 68 -3.34 -2.06 -7.82
CA GLU A 68 -2.66 -0.77 -7.59
C GLU A 68 -3.43 0.08 -6.57
N THR A 69 -4.77 0.01 -6.56
CA THR A 69 -5.59 0.61 -5.50
C THR A 69 -5.31 -0.01 -4.13
N LEU A 70 -5.16 -1.34 -4.06
CA LEU A 70 -4.77 -2.03 -2.83
C LEU A 70 -3.37 -1.61 -2.37
N LYS A 71 -2.41 -1.52 -3.29
CA LYS A 71 -1.05 -1.06 -3.00
C LYS A 71 -1.02 0.38 -2.48
N ALA A 72 -1.78 1.28 -3.10
CA ALA A 72 -1.90 2.66 -2.63
C ALA A 72 -2.46 2.72 -1.20
N LYS A 73 -3.50 1.94 -0.90
CA LYS A 73 -4.06 1.85 0.47
C LYS A 73 -3.08 1.25 1.47
N VAL A 74 -2.28 0.26 1.08
CA VAL A 74 -1.24 -0.32 1.95
C VAL A 74 -0.16 0.71 2.27
N ILE A 75 0.26 1.51 1.28
CA ILE A 75 1.22 2.60 1.47
C ILE A 75 0.64 3.68 2.40
N GLU A 76 -0.62 4.07 2.18
CA GLU A 76 -1.31 5.06 3.02
C GLU A 76 -1.40 4.61 4.49
N ILE A 77 -1.75 3.34 4.73
CA ILE A 77 -1.79 2.75 6.08
C ILE A 77 -0.39 2.72 6.70
N TYR A 78 0.65 2.40 5.92
CA TYR A 78 2.04 2.40 6.39
C TYR A 78 2.48 3.79 6.85
N ASP A 79 2.25 4.82 6.02
CA ASP A 79 2.63 6.20 6.33
C ASP A 79 1.85 6.73 7.54
N SER A 80 0.55 6.45 7.62
CA SER A 80 -0.29 6.81 8.78
C SER A 80 0.20 6.18 10.08
N THR A 81 0.67 4.92 10.03
CA THR A 81 1.19 4.20 11.19
C THR A 81 2.52 4.81 11.67
N ILE A 82 3.42 5.17 10.75
CA ILE A 82 4.67 5.85 11.10
C ILE A 82 4.40 7.20 11.77
N GLN A 83 3.50 8.00 11.21
CA GLN A 83 3.16 9.30 11.77
C GLN A 83 2.62 9.17 13.20
N THR A 84 1.73 8.19 13.43
CA THR A 84 1.15 7.94 14.76
C THR A 84 2.22 7.53 15.78
N LEU A 85 3.22 6.73 15.35
CA LEU A 85 4.33 6.31 16.21
C LEU A 85 5.25 7.46 16.59
N ASP A 86 5.57 8.35 15.66
CA ASP A 86 6.41 9.51 15.96
C ASP A 86 5.69 10.51 16.87
N ASP A 87 4.39 10.71 16.67
CA ASP A 87 3.56 11.53 17.57
C ASP A 87 3.50 10.94 18.99
N LEU A 88 3.40 9.61 19.12
CA LEU A 88 3.45 8.93 20.41
C LEU A 88 4.81 9.07 21.07
N LYS A 89 5.92 8.83 20.35
CA LYS A 89 7.28 9.01 20.88
C LYS A 89 7.49 10.41 21.44
N LYS A 90 7.06 11.44 20.69
CA LYS A 90 7.18 12.82 21.13
C LYS A 90 6.39 13.10 22.42
N LYS A 91 5.18 12.55 22.54
CA LYS A 91 4.41 12.62 23.80
C LYS A 91 5.08 11.88 24.95
N PHE A 92 5.90 10.85 24.71
CA PHE A 92 6.67 10.16 25.75
C PHE A 92 7.95 10.88 26.16
N GLU A 93 8.63 11.58 25.23
CA GLU A 93 9.78 12.43 25.58
C GLU A 93 9.37 13.55 26.55
N ASP A 94 8.20 14.15 26.35
CA ASP A 94 7.65 15.15 27.28
C ASP A 94 7.37 14.55 28.68
N LEU A 95 7.08 13.24 28.76
CA LEU A 95 6.86 12.53 30.03
C LEU A 95 8.15 12.15 30.76
N GLU A 96 9.30 12.08 30.08
CA GLU A 96 10.60 11.87 30.71
C GLU A 96 11.17 13.16 31.34
N ASN A 97 10.71 14.32 30.88
CA ASN A 97 11.02 15.62 31.49
C ASN A 97 10.24 15.91 32.79
N ILE A 98 9.33 15.01 33.18
CA ILE A 98 8.61 15.08 34.46
C ILE A 98 9.50 14.51 35.57
N GLU A 99 9.68 15.28 36.65
CA GLU A 99 10.42 14.88 37.87
C GLU A 99 10.11 13.42 38.25
N THR A 100 11.13 12.57 38.27
CA THR A 100 10.95 11.15 38.58
C THR A 100 10.65 10.95 40.07
N LYS A 101 10.00 9.83 40.43
CA LYS A 101 9.80 9.45 41.83
C LYS A 101 11.12 9.41 42.62
N GLN A 102 12.20 9.02 41.96
CA GLN A 102 13.54 8.99 42.55
C GLN A 102 14.08 10.41 42.78
N GLY A 103 13.98 11.32 41.80
CA GLY A 103 14.41 12.71 41.96
C GLY A 103 13.63 13.45 43.05
N ALA A 104 12.32 13.21 43.12
CA ALA A 104 11.48 13.74 44.20
C ALA A 104 11.87 13.16 45.58
N GLN A 105 12.17 11.86 45.66
CA GLN A 105 12.61 11.22 46.89
C GLN A 105 13.99 11.72 47.33
N GLU A 106 14.95 11.88 46.41
CA GLU A 106 16.28 12.43 46.70
C GLU A 106 16.19 13.85 47.27
N LYS A 107 15.29 14.68 46.72
CA LYS A 107 15.01 16.02 47.26
C LYS A 107 14.36 15.97 48.65
N ALA A 108 13.39 15.06 48.85
CA ALA A 108 12.75 14.87 50.15
C ALA A 108 13.74 14.38 51.22
N ASP A 109 14.61 13.43 50.88
CA ASP A 109 15.63 12.88 51.76
C ASP A 109 16.68 13.95 52.13
N ALA A 110 17.08 14.79 51.16
CA ALA A 110 17.96 15.91 51.41
C ALA A 110 17.35 16.92 52.40
N VAL A 111 16.07 17.22 52.25
CA VAL A 111 15.33 18.09 53.18
C VAL A 111 15.22 17.46 54.57
N GLN A 112 14.87 16.17 54.64
CA GLN A 112 14.74 15.45 55.92
C GLN A 112 16.08 15.40 56.67
N SER A 113 17.18 15.11 55.97
CA SER A 113 18.53 15.13 56.55
C SER A 113 18.90 16.50 57.11
N ASN A 114 18.58 17.58 56.39
CA ASN A 114 18.80 18.94 56.89
C ASN A 114 17.98 19.25 58.14
N LEU A 115 16.73 18.78 58.20
CA LEU A 115 15.87 18.93 59.38
C LEU A 115 16.41 18.16 60.59
N ASP A 116 16.83 16.91 60.38
CA ASP A 116 17.37 16.08 61.46
C ASP A 116 18.67 16.66 62.02
N ASN A 117 19.53 17.19 61.14
CA ASN A 117 20.74 17.89 61.55
C ASN A 117 20.41 19.14 62.39
N HIS A 118 19.44 19.95 61.97
CA HIS A 118 19.02 21.12 62.73
C HIS A 118 18.41 20.74 64.08
N LEU A 119 17.51 19.75 64.12
CA LEU A 119 16.82 19.31 65.35
C LEU A 119 17.81 18.81 66.43
N ASN A 120 18.87 18.15 65.98
CA ASN A 120 19.92 17.61 66.83
C ASN A 120 20.99 18.65 67.21
N ASP A 121 21.02 19.82 66.58
CA ASP A 121 21.94 20.88 66.97
C ASP A 121 21.49 21.52 68.30
N LYS A 122 22.24 21.20 69.36
CA LYS A 122 22.07 21.75 70.72
C LYS A 122 23.10 22.85 71.02
N LYS A 123 23.72 23.42 69.98
CA LYS A 123 24.44 24.68 70.14
C LYS A 123 23.43 25.81 70.25
N ASN A 124 23.87 26.92 70.84
CA ASN A 124 23.06 28.14 70.98
C ASN A 124 22.50 28.52 69.60
N PRO A 125 21.16 28.46 69.36
CA PRO A 125 20.08 28.79 70.32
C PRO A 125 19.39 27.65 71.10
N HIS A 126 19.61 26.37 70.83
CA HIS A 126 18.89 25.29 71.52
C HIS A 126 19.70 24.67 72.66
N GLY A 127 19.15 24.60 73.88
CA GLY A 127 19.81 23.93 75.02
C GLY A 127 20.94 24.74 75.69
N VAL A 128 20.83 26.08 75.69
CA VAL A 128 21.85 26.99 76.21
C VAL A 128 22.04 26.84 77.73
N THR A 129 23.27 26.57 78.14
CA THR A 129 23.70 26.47 79.54
C THR A 129 24.16 27.83 80.07
N LYS A 130 24.15 28.02 81.39
CA LYS A 130 24.69 29.25 82.02
C LYS A 130 26.12 29.56 81.60
N ALA A 131 26.93 28.53 81.33
CA ALA A 131 28.29 28.69 80.84
C ALA A 131 28.34 29.29 79.42
N GLN A 132 27.42 28.90 78.53
CA GLN A 132 27.40 29.37 77.14
C GLN A 132 27.05 30.86 76.97
N ILE A 133 26.40 31.48 77.96
CA ILE A 133 26.10 32.93 78.01
C ILE A 133 26.98 33.69 79.01
N GLY A 134 28.04 33.05 79.53
CA GLY A 134 29.00 33.70 80.42
C GLY A 134 28.49 33.96 81.85
N LEU A 135 27.40 33.31 82.26
CA LEU A 135 26.75 33.48 83.57
C LEU A 135 26.97 32.28 84.51
N SER A 136 28.03 31.50 84.31
CA SER A 136 28.34 30.30 85.10
C SER A 136 28.48 30.57 86.60
N ALA A 137 28.78 31.82 86.99
CA ALA A 137 28.96 32.24 88.39
C ALA A 137 27.69 32.82 89.06
N VAL A 138 26.54 32.92 88.36
CA VAL A 138 25.32 33.57 88.88
C VAL A 138 24.38 32.57 89.56
N THR A 139 24.01 32.81 90.83
CA THR A 139 23.04 32.01 91.60
C THR A 139 21.59 32.33 91.21
N ASN A 140 20.65 31.40 91.45
CA ASN A 140 19.23 31.52 91.06
C ASN A 140 18.33 32.13 92.16
N ASP A 141 18.84 33.12 92.90
CA ASP A 141 18.07 33.76 93.98
C ASP A 141 17.22 34.93 93.43
N VAL A 142 15.99 35.12 93.93
CA VAL A 142 15.04 36.12 93.40
C VAL A 142 14.88 37.32 94.33
N GLN A 143 15.42 38.49 93.94
CA GLN A 143 14.97 39.81 94.42
C GLN A 143 15.21 40.90 93.36
N ALA A 144 14.20 41.73 93.09
CA ALA A 144 14.32 42.91 92.22
C ALA A 144 14.28 44.21 93.06
N LYS A 145 15.24 45.10 92.84
CA LYS A 145 15.39 46.42 93.47
C LYS A 145 14.52 47.47 92.75
N LYS A 146 14.22 48.62 93.36
CA LYS A 146 13.36 49.67 92.76
C LYS A 146 13.75 50.09 91.33
N ALA A 147 15.03 50.11 91.02
CA ALA A 147 15.52 50.37 89.67
C ALA A 147 15.03 49.32 88.64
N ASP A 148 14.79 48.08 89.06
CA ASP A 148 14.29 47.00 88.20
C ASP A 148 12.81 47.19 87.85
N PHE A 149 12.02 47.84 88.70
CA PHE A 149 10.63 48.20 88.41
C PHE A 149 10.53 49.39 87.43
N ASP A 150 11.37 50.40 87.63
CA ASP A 150 11.44 51.56 86.74
C ASP A 150 12.01 51.16 85.37
N LYS A 151 12.94 50.19 85.33
CA LYS A 151 13.41 49.55 84.09
C LYS A 151 12.31 48.75 83.40
N HIS A 152 11.50 47.97 84.13
CA HIS A 152 10.37 47.24 83.55
C HIS A 152 9.35 48.18 82.89
N THR A 153 9.01 49.31 83.55
CA THR A 153 8.02 50.28 83.03
C THR A 153 8.51 51.02 81.79
N SER A 154 9.83 51.12 81.61
CA SER A 154 10.47 51.69 80.42
C SER A 154 10.88 50.63 79.39
N ASP A 155 10.62 49.34 79.68
CA ASP A 155 10.94 48.24 78.78
C ASP A 155 9.89 48.13 77.67
N THR A 156 10.31 48.43 76.44
CA THR A 156 9.49 48.27 75.23
C THR A 156 9.76 46.94 74.53
N SER A 157 10.33 45.97 75.26
CA SER A 157 10.51 44.59 74.80
C SER A 157 9.29 43.72 75.14
N ASN A 158 9.13 42.60 74.45
CA ASN A 158 8.04 41.63 74.68
C ASN A 158 7.83 41.35 76.18
N PRO A 159 6.68 41.71 76.79
CA PRO A 159 5.32 41.76 76.20
C PRO A 159 4.87 43.05 75.50
N HIS A 160 5.61 44.16 75.56
CA HIS A 160 5.23 45.41 74.89
C HIS A 160 6.00 45.58 73.57
N ASN A 161 5.34 46.05 72.50
CA ASN A 161 5.94 46.28 71.16
C ASN A 161 6.75 45.10 70.58
N VAL A 162 6.17 43.91 70.58
CA VAL A 162 6.82 42.70 70.04
C VAL A 162 7.09 42.81 68.54
N THR A 163 8.36 42.66 68.17
CA THR A 163 8.88 42.61 66.80
C THR A 163 9.00 41.16 66.32
N ALA A 164 9.02 40.94 65.00
CA ALA A 164 9.23 39.61 64.43
C ALA A 164 10.52 38.95 64.95
N ALA A 165 11.57 39.73 65.21
CA ALA A 165 12.83 39.26 65.78
C ALA A 165 12.68 38.71 67.20
N GLN A 166 11.80 39.31 68.00
CA GLN A 166 11.56 38.86 69.37
C GLN A 166 10.77 37.55 69.43
N LEU A 167 10.07 37.17 68.36
CA LEU A 167 9.43 35.86 68.22
C LEU A 167 10.31 34.84 67.47
N GLY A 168 11.53 35.23 67.06
CA GLY A 168 12.41 34.42 66.24
C GLY A 168 11.92 34.24 64.79
N LEU A 169 11.03 35.13 64.34
CA LEU A 169 10.43 35.14 63.01
C LEU A 169 11.01 36.23 62.10
N ASP A 170 12.04 36.97 62.54
CA ASP A 170 12.70 38.02 61.75
C ASP A 170 13.42 37.51 60.51
N LYS A 171 13.80 36.24 60.52
CA LYS A 171 14.46 35.57 59.38
C LYS A 171 13.53 34.66 58.60
N VAL A 172 12.27 34.59 59.01
CA VAL A 172 11.24 33.87 58.26
C VAL A 172 10.67 34.85 57.25
N ASP A 173 10.94 34.58 55.97
CA ASP A 173 10.34 35.35 54.89
C ASP A 173 8.82 35.23 54.96
N ASN A 174 8.12 36.35 54.83
CA ASN A 174 6.66 36.35 54.77
C ASN A 174 6.20 35.95 53.36
N VAL A 175 6.39 34.67 53.04
CA VAL A 175 6.02 34.08 51.75
C VAL A 175 4.63 33.50 51.78
N GLN A 176 3.83 33.83 50.76
CA GLN A 176 2.49 33.31 50.60
C GLN A 176 2.54 31.79 50.36
N GLN A 177 1.97 31.02 51.27
CA GLN A 177 1.87 29.56 51.15
C GLN A 177 0.58 29.17 50.44
N ALA A 178 0.64 28.11 49.63
CA ALA A 178 -0.55 27.52 49.03
C ALA A 178 -1.39 26.82 50.12
N PRO A 179 -2.73 26.87 50.03
CA PRO A 179 -3.60 26.12 50.91
C PRO A 179 -3.32 24.61 50.82
N LYS A 180 -3.35 23.90 51.96
CA LYS A 180 -3.28 22.44 51.97
C LYS A 180 -4.38 21.80 51.12
N SER A 181 -5.56 22.43 51.04
CA SER A 181 -6.67 21.98 50.18
C SER A 181 -6.28 21.89 48.71
N ASP A 182 -5.46 22.82 48.22
CA ASP A 182 -5.10 22.89 46.80
C ASP A 182 -4.09 21.79 46.48
N PHE A 183 -3.14 21.56 47.40
CA PHE A 183 -2.22 20.42 47.32
C PHE A 183 -2.96 19.09 47.35
N ASP A 184 -3.89 18.91 48.29
CA ASP A 184 -4.67 17.68 48.41
C ASP A 184 -5.59 17.49 47.19
N THR A 185 -6.14 18.57 46.62
CA THR A 185 -6.94 18.50 45.39
C THR A 185 -6.08 18.02 44.22
N HIS A 186 -4.89 18.57 44.05
CA HIS A 186 -3.97 18.15 43.00
C HIS A 186 -3.56 16.68 43.15
N VAL A 187 -3.07 16.26 44.33
CA VAL A 187 -2.54 14.91 44.54
C VAL A 187 -3.61 13.83 44.36
N ASN A 188 -4.88 14.14 44.63
CA ASN A 188 -6.00 13.21 44.48
C ASN A 188 -6.70 13.31 43.12
N ASP A 189 -6.22 14.16 42.21
CA ASP A 189 -6.73 14.25 40.84
C ASP A 189 -6.18 13.08 40.03
N GLU A 190 -7.01 12.04 39.86
CA GLU A 190 -6.66 10.82 39.12
C GLU A 190 -6.53 11.05 37.60
N ASP A 191 -7.07 12.15 37.05
CA ASP A 191 -7.07 12.42 35.61
C ASP A 191 -5.72 12.94 35.13
N ILE A 192 -4.98 13.64 35.98
CA ILE A 192 -3.69 14.27 35.64
C ILE A 192 -2.47 13.41 36.03
N HIS A 193 -2.67 12.33 36.79
CA HIS A 193 -1.60 11.44 37.25
C HIS A 193 -1.59 10.12 36.47
N VAL A 194 -0.41 9.70 36.02
CA VAL A 194 -0.21 8.37 35.42
C VAL A 194 0.59 7.46 36.35
N ASN A 195 0.26 6.17 36.36
CA ASN A 195 1.00 5.18 37.16
C ASN A 195 2.06 4.44 36.31
N LYS A 196 3.00 3.77 37.00
CA LYS A 196 4.10 3.04 36.34
C LYS A 196 3.58 1.92 35.42
N SER A 197 2.53 1.20 35.81
CA SER A 197 1.96 0.13 34.98
C SER A 197 1.40 0.67 33.66
N PHE A 198 0.80 1.85 33.66
CA PHE A 198 0.35 2.53 32.44
C PHE A 198 1.55 2.86 31.55
N LYS A 199 2.59 3.50 32.09
CA LYS A 199 3.82 3.83 31.33
C LYS A 199 4.48 2.58 30.74
N ASP A 200 4.60 1.51 31.53
CA ASP A 200 5.20 0.24 31.10
C ASP A 200 4.37 -0.41 29.97
N LYS A 201 3.03 -0.47 30.11
CA LYS A 201 2.14 -0.98 29.05
C LYS A 201 2.25 -0.20 27.76
N VAL A 202 2.32 1.13 27.82
CA VAL A 202 2.47 1.90 26.59
C VAL A 202 3.85 1.66 25.96
N GLY A 203 4.91 1.50 26.74
CA GLY A 203 6.22 1.09 26.23
C GLY A 203 6.21 -0.27 25.51
N GLU A 204 5.52 -1.26 26.09
CA GLU A 204 5.34 -2.59 25.47
C GLU A 204 4.55 -2.52 24.15
N LEU A 205 3.47 -1.73 24.12
CA LEU A 205 2.68 -1.48 22.91
C LEU A 205 3.53 -0.78 21.82
N LEU A 206 4.38 0.17 22.21
CA LEU A 206 5.29 0.85 21.29
C LEU A 206 6.29 -0.13 20.64
N GLN A 207 6.81 -1.10 21.40
CA GLN A 207 7.72 -2.12 20.86
C GLN A 207 7.03 -3.06 19.87
N GLN A 208 5.80 -3.49 20.15
CA GLN A 208 5.05 -4.36 19.24
C GLN A 208 4.71 -3.67 17.91
N PHE A 209 4.51 -2.35 17.91
CA PHE A 209 4.20 -1.58 16.70
C PHE A 209 5.42 -1.09 15.91
N THR A 210 6.64 -1.18 16.44
CA THR A 210 7.82 -0.58 15.79
C THR A 210 8.62 -1.58 14.96
N SER A 211 9.28 -2.56 15.57
CA SER A 211 10.26 -3.42 14.87
C SER A 211 9.61 -4.59 14.16
N ASP A 212 8.78 -5.35 14.90
CA ASP A 212 8.24 -6.62 14.41
C ASP A 212 7.11 -6.41 13.40
N PHE A 213 6.27 -5.40 13.62
CA PHE A 213 5.23 -5.02 12.68
C PHE A 213 5.83 -4.48 11.37
N LYS A 214 6.84 -3.61 11.46
CA LYS A 214 7.55 -3.09 10.28
C LYS A 214 8.23 -4.21 9.50
N ALA A 215 8.94 -5.12 10.17
CA ALA A 215 9.59 -6.25 9.50
C ALA A 215 8.58 -7.16 8.79
N LYS A 216 7.45 -7.49 9.42
CA LYS A 216 6.37 -8.26 8.77
C LYS A 216 5.77 -7.53 7.57
N MET A 217 5.66 -6.21 7.65
CA MET A 217 5.08 -5.42 6.56
C MET A 217 6.04 -5.26 5.40
N GLU A 218 7.33 -5.07 5.67
CA GLU A 218 8.40 -5.11 4.67
C GLU A 218 8.46 -6.49 4.00
N GLU A 219 8.35 -7.58 4.76
CA GLU A 219 8.28 -8.94 4.22
C GLU A 219 7.06 -9.13 3.31
N LEU A 220 5.88 -8.67 3.73
CA LEU A 220 4.66 -8.77 2.93
C LEU A 220 4.77 -7.96 1.63
N LEU A 221 5.33 -6.74 1.71
CA LEU A 221 5.55 -5.88 0.55
C LEU A 221 6.57 -6.49 -0.41
N GLN A 222 7.60 -7.16 0.12
CA GLN A 222 8.61 -7.86 -0.67
C GLN A 222 8.03 -9.08 -1.38
N GLN A 223 7.21 -9.89 -0.69
CA GLN A 223 6.49 -11.02 -1.28
C GLN A 223 5.53 -10.58 -2.38
N PHE A 224 4.81 -9.47 -2.16
CA PHE A 224 3.89 -8.88 -3.13
C PHE A 224 4.62 -8.31 -4.35
N THR A 225 5.69 -7.56 -4.15
CA THR A 225 6.53 -7.02 -5.24
C THR A 225 7.12 -8.14 -6.08
N ALA A 226 7.65 -9.18 -5.41
CA ALA A 226 8.11 -10.37 -6.10
C ALA A 226 6.98 -11.01 -6.92
N HIS A 227 5.74 -11.01 -6.42
CA HIS A 227 4.55 -11.47 -7.16
C HIS A 227 4.29 -10.67 -8.42
N SER A 228 4.16 -9.35 -8.29
CA SER A 228 3.81 -8.46 -9.39
C SER A 228 4.79 -8.54 -10.56
N TYR A 229 6.10 -8.68 -10.29
CA TYR A 229 7.13 -8.77 -11.33
C TYR A 229 7.45 -10.19 -11.82
N ASN A 230 6.74 -11.22 -11.35
CA ASN A 230 7.01 -12.59 -11.73
C ASN A 230 6.12 -13.03 -12.91
N GLN A 231 6.66 -12.93 -14.11
CA GLN A 231 6.04 -13.39 -15.35
C GLN A 231 5.77 -14.91 -15.40
N ILE A 232 6.27 -15.71 -14.44
CA ILE A 232 6.20 -17.18 -14.38
C ILE A 232 5.04 -17.69 -13.52
N ARG A 233 4.48 -16.88 -12.62
CA ARG A 233 3.65 -17.44 -11.53
C ARG A 233 2.21 -17.80 -11.91
N HIS A 234 1.69 -17.28 -13.02
CA HIS A 234 0.29 -17.46 -13.41
C HIS A 234 0.04 -18.68 -14.33
N ILE A 235 1.10 -19.28 -14.90
CA ILE A 235 1.07 -20.55 -15.64
C ILE A 235 2.38 -21.30 -15.37
N SER A 236 2.34 -22.60 -15.11
CA SER A 236 3.56 -23.39 -14.89
C SER A 236 4.46 -23.40 -16.13
N ASP A 237 5.77 -23.61 -15.96
CA ASP A 237 6.70 -23.78 -17.09
C ASP A 237 6.24 -24.91 -18.04
N ALA A 238 5.56 -25.92 -17.50
CA ALA A 238 4.95 -27.00 -18.25
C ALA A 238 3.75 -26.51 -19.10
N GLU A 239 2.89 -25.65 -18.55
CA GLU A 239 1.78 -25.03 -19.29
C GLU A 239 2.28 -24.06 -20.36
N ARG A 240 3.27 -23.21 -20.03
CA ARG A 240 3.89 -22.32 -21.01
C ARG A 240 4.53 -23.07 -22.18
N LYS A 241 5.21 -24.18 -21.90
CA LYS A 241 5.80 -25.04 -22.93
C LYS A 241 4.74 -25.72 -23.81
N LYS A 242 3.53 -25.97 -23.30
CA LYS A 242 2.40 -26.48 -24.09
C LYS A 242 1.81 -25.40 -24.99
N TRP A 243 1.64 -24.18 -24.49
CA TRP A 243 1.10 -23.05 -25.26
C TRP A 243 2.08 -22.56 -26.33
N ASN A 244 3.36 -22.41 -25.97
CA ASN A 244 4.44 -21.94 -26.86
C ASN A 244 5.18 -23.08 -27.56
N GLY A 245 4.65 -24.31 -27.49
CA GLY A 245 5.26 -25.47 -28.13
C GLY A 245 5.31 -25.30 -29.64
N SER A 246 6.45 -25.58 -30.25
CA SER A 246 6.59 -25.59 -31.72
C SER A 246 5.58 -26.55 -32.35
N VAL A 247 4.72 -26.03 -33.23
CA VAL A 247 3.72 -26.83 -33.94
C VAL A 247 4.42 -27.65 -35.01
N THR A 248 4.39 -28.98 -34.89
CA THR A 248 4.99 -29.88 -35.89
C THR A 248 3.95 -30.20 -36.96
N TYR A 249 4.26 -29.84 -38.21
CA TYR A 249 3.39 -30.08 -39.35
C TYR A 249 3.76 -31.36 -40.09
N ALA A 250 2.75 -32.13 -40.48
CA ALA A 250 2.88 -33.27 -41.37
C ALA A 250 2.13 -33.01 -42.68
N ASN A 251 2.59 -33.62 -43.78
CA ASN A 251 1.94 -33.47 -45.08
C ASN A 251 0.61 -34.23 -45.10
N ILE A 252 -0.43 -33.60 -45.65
CA ILE A 252 -1.68 -34.30 -45.97
C ILE A 252 -1.38 -35.29 -47.10
N MET A 253 -1.82 -36.54 -46.94
CA MET A 253 -1.69 -37.54 -47.99
C MET A 253 -2.69 -37.23 -49.10
N LEU A 254 -2.21 -36.78 -50.26
CA LEU A 254 -3.07 -36.47 -51.42
C LEU A 254 -3.50 -37.74 -52.15
N LYS A 255 -4.74 -37.76 -52.64
CA LYS A 255 -5.39 -38.90 -53.30
C LYS A 255 -6.12 -38.43 -54.57
N ASN A 256 -6.53 -39.40 -55.40
CA ASN A 256 -7.46 -39.20 -56.53
C ASN A 256 -7.08 -38.04 -57.48
N GLY A 257 -5.80 -37.92 -57.81
CA GLY A 257 -5.31 -36.89 -58.74
C GLY A 257 -5.17 -35.49 -58.13
N ALA A 258 -5.43 -35.32 -56.84
CA ALA A 258 -5.17 -34.05 -56.16
C ALA A 258 -3.66 -33.75 -56.11
N THR A 259 -3.32 -32.48 -56.29
CA THR A 259 -1.94 -31.99 -56.26
C THR A 259 -1.80 -30.80 -55.33
N ALA A 260 -0.58 -30.54 -54.86
CA ALA A 260 -0.30 -29.32 -54.14
C ALA A 260 -0.35 -28.12 -55.11
N GLY A 261 -0.93 -27.01 -54.64
CA GLY A 261 -0.87 -25.72 -55.31
C GLY A 261 0.42 -24.99 -54.94
N THR A 262 0.30 -23.72 -54.56
CA THR A 262 1.43 -22.84 -54.19
C THR A 262 2.02 -23.16 -52.81
N ARG A 263 1.28 -23.86 -51.95
CA ARG A 263 1.70 -24.27 -50.60
C ARG A 263 1.37 -25.74 -50.40
N THR A 264 2.33 -26.53 -49.92
CA THR A 264 2.10 -27.93 -49.59
C THR A 264 0.95 -28.07 -48.59
N PRO A 265 -0.09 -28.87 -48.88
CA PRO A 265 -1.14 -29.20 -47.92
C PRO A 265 -0.57 -29.93 -46.70
N MET A 266 -0.80 -29.38 -45.52
CA MET A 266 -0.26 -29.89 -44.26
C MET A 266 -1.30 -29.83 -43.14
N TYR A 267 -1.11 -30.66 -42.12
CA TYR A 267 -1.90 -30.67 -40.89
C TYR A 267 -1.00 -30.70 -39.67
N ALA A 268 -1.51 -30.21 -38.54
CA ALA A 268 -0.86 -30.30 -37.24
C ALA A 268 -1.88 -30.32 -36.10
N LYS A 269 -1.49 -30.90 -34.96
CA LYS A 269 -2.24 -30.79 -33.70
C LYS A 269 -1.60 -29.76 -32.81
N TRP A 270 -2.42 -28.86 -32.27
CA TRP A 270 -2.00 -27.87 -31.29
C TRP A 270 -3.02 -27.82 -30.15
N GLY A 271 -2.67 -28.43 -29.03
CA GLY A 271 -3.59 -28.60 -27.90
C GLY A 271 -4.88 -29.34 -28.32
N ALA A 272 -6.02 -28.68 -28.13
CA ALA A 272 -7.35 -29.17 -28.50
C ALA A 272 -7.76 -28.79 -29.93
N PHE A 273 -6.83 -28.37 -30.79
CA PHE A 273 -7.12 -27.95 -32.15
C PHE A 273 -6.37 -28.77 -33.20
N LEU A 274 -7.05 -29.09 -34.29
CA LEU A 274 -6.46 -29.48 -35.57
C LEU A 274 -6.26 -28.21 -36.41
N ILE A 275 -5.05 -28.00 -36.91
CA ILE A 275 -4.72 -26.92 -37.82
C ILE A 275 -4.45 -27.54 -39.18
N LEU A 276 -5.20 -27.12 -40.19
CA LEU A 276 -4.94 -27.39 -41.60
C LEU A 276 -4.32 -26.14 -42.22
N ARG A 277 -3.38 -26.34 -43.14
CA ARG A 277 -2.74 -25.26 -43.92
C ARG A 277 -2.40 -25.74 -45.31
N GLY A 278 -2.14 -24.79 -46.19
CA GLY A 278 -1.60 -25.05 -47.51
C GLY A 278 -2.63 -24.84 -48.61
N HIS A 279 -2.37 -25.39 -49.79
CA HIS A 279 -3.14 -25.14 -50.98
C HIS A 279 -3.27 -26.44 -51.78
N VAL A 280 -4.49 -26.90 -52.02
CA VAL A 280 -4.77 -28.12 -52.79
C VAL A 280 -5.46 -27.81 -54.11
N ARG A 281 -5.04 -28.46 -55.19
CA ARG A 281 -5.72 -28.49 -56.48
C ARG A 281 -6.38 -29.84 -56.64
N THR A 282 -7.70 -29.85 -56.74
CA THR A 282 -8.49 -31.08 -56.84
C THR A 282 -9.81 -30.76 -57.54
N GLU A 283 -10.40 -31.75 -58.18
CA GLU A 283 -11.74 -31.62 -58.72
C GLU A 283 -12.76 -31.58 -57.58
N PRO A 284 -13.82 -30.76 -57.70
CA PRO A 284 -14.87 -30.72 -56.70
C PRO A 284 -15.54 -32.09 -56.57
N GLU A 285 -16.04 -32.38 -55.37
CA GLU A 285 -16.69 -33.64 -55.03
C GLU A 285 -15.81 -34.90 -55.05
N VAL A 286 -14.49 -34.76 -55.13
CA VAL A 286 -13.52 -35.86 -55.01
C VAL A 286 -12.86 -35.86 -53.63
N MET A 287 -12.59 -37.05 -53.07
CA MET A 287 -11.78 -37.18 -51.85
C MET A 287 -10.33 -36.85 -52.21
N PHE A 288 -9.85 -35.67 -51.83
CA PHE A 288 -8.57 -35.15 -52.31
C PHE A 288 -7.39 -35.57 -51.44
N GLY A 289 -7.65 -35.99 -50.20
CA GLY A 289 -6.59 -36.44 -49.32
C GLY A 289 -7.10 -37.04 -48.02
N SER A 290 -6.18 -37.39 -47.13
CA SER A 290 -6.50 -37.88 -45.80
C SER A 290 -5.49 -37.45 -44.75
N ILE A 291 -5.97 -37.35 -43.52
CA ILE A 291 -5.18 -37.21 -42.29
C ILE A 291 -5.43 -38.44 -41.39
N PRO A 292 -4.53 -38.76 -40.45
CA PRO A 292 -4.76 -39.85 -39.51
C PRO A 292 -5.99 -39.59 -38.62
N VAL A 293 -6.73 -40.65 -38.32
CA VAL A 293 -8.03 -40.59 -37.61
C VAL A 293 -7.94 -39.97 -36.22
N GLU A 294 -6.80 -40.09 -35.54
CA GLU A 294 -6.55 -39.51 -34.22
C GLU A 294 -6.49 -37.97 -34.22
N TYR A 295 -6.47 -37.34 -35.40
CA TYR A 295 -6.50 -35.89 -35.59
C TYR A 295 -7.85 -35.38 -36.06
N VAL A 296 -8.85 -36.24 -36.23
CA VAL A 296 -10.16 -35.89 -36.77
C VAL A 296 -11.11 -35.51 -35.63
N PRO A 297 -11.93 -34.44 -35.78
CA PRO A 297 -12.97 -34.14 -34.79
C PRO A 297 -13.98 -35.28 -34.71
N PHE A 298 -14.52 -35.56 -33.52
CA PHE A 298 -15.54 -36.59 -33.34
C PHE A 298 -16.75 -36.33 -34.26
N GLY A 299 -17.11 -37.32 -35.10
CA GLY A 299 -18.19 -37.19 -36.09
C GLY A 299 -17.85 -36.41 -37.36
N GLY A 300 -16.60 -35.98 -37.53
CA GLY A 300 -16.17 -35.16 -38.67
C GLY A 300 -16.57 -33.69 -38.54
N GLY A 301 -16.50 -32.94 -39.64
CA GLY A 301 -16.87 -31.54 -39.66
C GLY A 301 -16.90 -30.92 -41.05
N VAL A 302 -17.58 -29.78 -41.16
CA VAL A 302 -17.68 -28.99 -42.40
C VAL A 302 -17.17 -27.59 -42.10
N TYR A 303 -16.21 -27.13 -42.90
CA TYR A 303 -15.53 -25.84 -42.74
C TYR A 303 -15.44 -25.11 -44.07
N THR A 304 -15.52 -23.78 -44.03
CA THR A 304 -15.41 -22.97 -45.24
C THR A 304 -13.94 -22.70 -45.56
N VAL A 305 -13.56 -22.88 -46.82
CA VAL A 305 -12.22 -22.62 -47.37
C VAL A 305 -12.31 -21.68 -48.57
N PRO A 306 -11.37 -20.73 -48.74
CA PRO A 306 -11.38 -19.83 -49.88
C PRO A 306 -10.83 -20.50 -51.14
N LEU A 307 -11.39 -20.12 -52.30
CA LEU A 307 -10.87 -20.49 -53.61
C LEU A 307 -9.63 -19.66 -53.96
N SER A 308 -8.73 -20.23 -54.76
CA SER A 308 -7.58 -19.50 -55.29
C SER A 308 -8.00 -18.52 -56.39
N GLY A 309 -7.92 -17.21 -56.11
CA GLY A 309 -8.17 -16.14 -57.08
C GLY A 309 -8.99 -14.99 -56.51
N THR A 310 -9.67 -14.24 -57.38
CA THR A 310 -10.43 -13.02 -57.03
C THR A 310 -11.83 -13.34 -56.52
N GLY A 311 -11.91 -13.97 -55.34
CA GLY A 311 -13.15 -14.22 -54.58
C GLY A 311 -13.83 -15.57 -54.82
N GLY A 312 -14.38 -16.15 -53.74
CA GLY A 312 -15.15 -17.39 -53.72
C GLY A 312 -14.82 -18.29 -52.53
N THR A 313 -15.76 -19.15 -52.12
CA THR A 313 -15.57 -20.14 -51.04
C THR A 313 -16.05 -21.53 -51.42
N ALA A 314 -15.56 -22.56 -50.72
CA ALA A 314 -16.07 -23.92 -50.80
C ALA A 314 -16.11 -24.54 -49.40
N ASN A 315 -16.83 -25.64 -49.26
CA ASN A 315 -16.89 -26.40 -48.03
C ASN A 315 -15.85 -27.54 -48.06
N LEU A 316 -14.89 -27.45 -47.16
CA LEU A 316 -14.04 -28.56 -46.75
C LEU A 316 -14.81 -29.46 -45.80
N ILE A 317 -15.00 -30.71 -46.20
CA ILE A 317 -15.58 -31.77 -45.37
C ILE A 317 -14.43 -32.65 -44.87
N ILE A 318 -14.37 -32.80 -43.56
CA ILE A 318 -13.49 -33.74 -42.86
C ILE A 318 -14.38 -34.90 -42.39
N TYR A 319 -14.18 -36.09 -42.95
CA TYR A 319 -14.92 -37.28 -42.54
C TYR A 319 -14.31 -37.87 -41.27
N ASP A 320 -15.12 -38.60 -40.51
CA ASP A 320 -14.71 -39.39 -39.34
C ASP A 320 -13.62 -40.43 -39.67
N THR A 321 -13.56 -40.89 -40.93
CA THR A 321 -12.48 -41.76 -41.45
C THR A 321 -11.14 -41.05 -41.64
N GLY A 322 -11.11 -39.71 -41.54
CA GLY A 322 -9.94 -38.88 -41.82
C GLY A 322 -9.76 -38.49 -43.28
N ASP A 323 -10.66 -38.91 -44.17
CA ASP A 323 -10.66 -38.43 -45.55
C ASP A 323 -11.16 -36.98 -45.65
N LEU A 324 -10.64 -36.24 -46.64
CA LEU A 324 -10.91 -34.83 -46.88
C LEU A 324 -11.53 -34.64 -48.26
N LYS A 325 -12.56 -33.79 -48.34
CA LYS A 325 -13.31 -33.51 -49.58
C LYS A 325 -13.64 -32.04 -49.70
N ILE A 326 -13.63 -31.50 -50.91
CA ILE A 326 -14.18 -30.18 -51.22
C ILE A 326 -15.57 -30.34 -51.86
N LYS A 327 -16.55 -29.57 -51.38
CA LYS A 327 -17.92 -29.50 -51.90
C LYS A 327 -18.44 -28.06 -51.95
N TYR A 328 -19.53 -27.86 -52.68
CA TYR A 328 -20.32 -26.61 -52.67
C TYR A 328 -19.46 -25.35 -52.92
N GLN A 329 -18.76 -25.32 -54.05
CA GLN A 329 -18.01 -24.13 -54.47
C GLN A 329 -18.96 -22.99 -54.88
N ASP A 330 -18.68 -21.78 -54.42
CA ASP A 330 -19.42 -20.55 -54.71
C ASP A 330 -18.44 -19.43 -55.12
N PRO A 331 -18.58 -18.82 -56.31
CA PRO A 331 -19.54 -19.17 -57.36
C PRO A 331 -19.27 -20.56 -57.95
N ALA A 332 -20.32 -21.26 -58.38
CA ALA A 332 -20.28 -22.62 -58.94
C ALA A 332 -19.50 -22.76 -60.27
N ASP A 333 -18.80 -21.71 -60.69
CA ASP A 333 -18.05 -21.61 -61.94
C ASP A 333 -16.75 -22.43 -61.87
N SER A 334 -16.76 -23.60 -62.52
CA SER A 334 -15.61 -24.51 -62.61
C SER A 334 -14.40 -23.88 -63.31
N SER A 335 -14.57 -22.80 -64.09
CA SER A 335 -13.43 -22.09 -64.71
C SER A 335 -12.57 -21.34 -63.68
N LYS A 336 -13.11 -21.08 -62.49
CA LYS A 336 -12.40 -20.49 -61.35
C LYS A 336 -11.79 -21.52 -60.39
N ALA A 337 -12.15 -22.81 -60.53
CA ALA A 337 -11.63 -23.90 -59.69
C ALA A 337 -10.20 -24.33 -60.06
N GLY A 338 -9.71 -23.97 -61.26
CA GLY A 338 -8.37 -24.35 -61.74
C GLY A 338 -7.21 -23.82 -60.88
N GLY A 339 -7.47 -22.83 -60.02
CA GLY A 339 -6.50 -22.31 -59.07
C GLY A 339 -6.20 -23.26 -57.91
N GLY A 340 -7.23 -23.94 -57.39
CA GLY A 340 -7.22 -24.75 -56.15
C GLY A 340 -7.91 -24.06 -54.96
N TYR A 341 -7.75 -24.62 -53.76
CA TYR A 341 -8.40 -24.22 -52.50
C TYR A 341 -7.37 -24.08 -51.37
N TYR A 342 -7.45 -22.99 -50.60
CA TYR A 342 -6.55 -22.79 -49.45
C TYR A 342 -7.11 -23.41 -48.18
N LEU A 343 -6.31 -24.22 -47.50
CA LEU A 343 -6.74 -25.05 -46.37
C LEU A 343 -6.46 -24.40 -45.01
N ASP A 344 -6.37 -23.07 -44.91
CA ASP A 344 -6.03 -22.36 -43.66
C ASP A 344 -7.20 -22.38 -42.66
N VAL A 345 -7.45 -23.54 -42.07
CA VAL A 345 -8.60 -23.84 -41.21
C VAL A 345 -8.10 -24.30 -39.84
N VAL A 346 -8.74 -23.80 -38.78
CA VAL A 346 -8.56 -24.27 -37.41
C VAL A 346 -9.83 -24.97 -36.97
N VAL A 347 -9.69 -26.21 -36.52
CA VAL A 347 -10.76 -27.14 -36.18
C VAL A 347 -10.64 -27.52 -34.70
N GLY A 348 -11.70 -27.36 -33.91
CA GLY A 348 -11.73 -27.84 -32.54
C GLY A 348 -11.87 -29.36 -32.47
N LEU A 349 -11.00 -30.03 -31.74
CA LEU A 349 -11.12 -31.45 -31.41
C LEU A 349 -12.02 -31.56 -30.17
N GLN A 350 -13.24 -32.05 -30.37
CA GLN A 350 -14.14 -32.38 -29.27
C GLN A 350 -13.86 -33.82 -28.84
N ASP A 351 -13.56 -34.02 -27.56
CA ASP A 351 -13.63 -35.36 -26.95
C ASP A 351 -15.12 -35.72 -26.86
N GLY A 352 -15.50 -36.89 -27.37
CA GLY A 352 -16.89 -37.37 -27.40
C GLY A 352 -17.50 -37.70 -26.04
N GLY A 353 -17.12 -36.97 -24.98
CA GLY A 353 -17.75 -37.04 -23.67
C GLY A 353 -19.15 -36.47 -23.77
N THR A 354 -20.15 -37.32 -23.52
CA THR A 354 -21.53 -36.90 -23.29
C THR A 354 -21.56 -35.90 -22.14
N ALA A 355 -22.15 -34.72 -22.39
CA ALA A 355 -22.50 -33.76 -21.36
C ALA A 355 -23.45 -34.36 -20.30
#